data_AF-A0A0E4C2X3-F1
#
_entry.id   AF-A0A0E4C2X3-F1
#
_cell.length_a   1.000
_cell.length_b   1.000
_cell.length_c   1.000
_cell.angle_alpha   90.00
_cell.angle_beta   90.00
_cell.angle_gamma   90.00
#
_symmetry.space_group_name_H-M   'P 1'
#
loop_
_entity.id
_entity.type
_entity.pdbx_description
1 polymer ?
#
loop_
_entity_poly.entity_id
_entity_poly.type
_entity_poly.pdbx_seq_one_letter_code
_entity_poly.pdbx_strand_id
1 'polypeptide(L)' 'HGTGHGIGSYLNVHEGPHLISFRPHARNVPLQASMTVTDEPGYYEDGNFGIRLEN' A
#
# COMPACT_ATOMS: atom_id res chain seq x y z
N HIS A 1 -4.03 8.14 -3.40
CA HIS A 1 -3.30 6.91 -3.81
C HIS A 1 -3.89 5.73 -3.03
N GLY A 2 -3.42 4.49 -3.23
CA GLY A 2 -3.78 3.38 -2.34
C GLY A 2 -3.15 3.57 -0.95
N THR A 3 -3.70 2.97 0.08
CA THR A 3 -3.12 3.06 1.44
C THR A 3 -1.86 2.21 1.57
N GLY A 4 -1.68 1.16 0.77
CA GLY A 4 -0.45 0.38 0.74
C GLY A 4 -0.43 -0.74 -0.29
N HIS A 5 0.71 -1.41 -0.40
CA HIS A 5 1.00 -2.47 -1.37
C HIS A 5 1.80 -3.61 -0.73
N GLY A 6 1.82 -4.79 -1.35
CA GLY A 6 2.70 -5.88 -0.92
C GLY A 6 4.17 -5.59 -1.20
N ILE A 7 5.06 -6.21 -0.41
CA ILE A 7 6.52 -6.17 -0.59
C ILE A 7 7.05 -7.60 -0.72
N GLY A 8 7.89 -7.84 -1.73
CA GLY A 8 8.55 -9.13 -1.92
C GLY A 8 9.88 -9.25 -1.17
N SER A 9 10.21 -10.46 -0.70
CA SER A 9 11.47 -10.73 -0.01
C SER A 9 12.65 -10.80 -1.00
N TYR A 10 13.51 -9.79 -0.99
CA TYR A 10 14.58 -9.61 -1.99
C TYR A 10 14.05 -9.59 -3.44
N LEU A 11 12.81 -9.13 -3.61
CA LEU A 11 12.10 -9.01 -4.90
C LEU A 11 11.54 -7.59 -5.05
N ASN A 12 10.41 -7.44 -5.74
CA ASN A 12 9.83 -6.15 -6.06
C ASN A 12 9.33 -5.43 -4.79
N VAL A 13 9.59 -4.13 -4.70
CA VAL A 13 9.02 -3.27 -3.64
C VAL A 13 7.51 -3.11 -3.78
N HIS A 14 6.98 -3.19 -5.00
CA HIS A 14 5.56 -3.27 -5.30
C HIS A 14 5.22 -4.68 -5.78
N GLU A 15 4.76 -5.54 -4.88
CA GLU A 15 4.42 -6.93 -5.19
C GLU A 15 2.93 -7.18 -4.92
N GLY A 16 2.24 -7.68 -5.95
CA GLY A 16 0.88 -8.18 -5.81
C GLY A 16 0.86 -9.68 -5.46
N PRO A 17 -0.34 -10.28 -5.27
CA PRO A 17 -1.64 -9.70 -5.57
C PRO A 17 -2.33 -9.00 -4.40
N HIS A 18 -1.82 -9.11 -3.17
CA HIS A 18 -2.39 -8.49 -1.98
C HIS A 18 -2.04 -7.00 -1.88
N LEU A 19 -2.99 -6.16 -1.45
CA LEU A 19 -2.80 -4.71 -1.32
C LEU A 19 -3.83 -4.08 -0.38
N ILE A 20 -3.51 -2.90 0.18
CA ILE A 20 -4.43 -2.09 0.98
C ILE A 20 -4.90 -0.91 0.11
N SER A 21 -6.08 -1.03 -0.50
CA SER A 21 -6.56 -0.01 -1.44
C SER A 21 -8.08 0.01 -1.55
N PHE A 22 -8.62 1.17 -1.92
CA PHE A 22 -10.04 1.33 -2.24
C PHE A 22 -10.42 0.75 -3.63
N ARG A 23 -9.42 0.39 -4.45
CA ARG A 23 -9.66 -0.13 -5.81
C ARG A 23 -10.36 -1.49 -5.77
N PRO A 24 -11.29 -1.79 -6.71
CA PRO A 24 -12.06 -3.05 -6.69
C PRO A 24 -11.21 -4.32 -6.61
N HIS A 25 -10.07 -4.37 -7.33
CA HIS A 25 -9.19 -5.54 -7.37
C HIS A 25 -8.49 -5.85 -6.03
N ALA A 26 -8.45 -4.90 -5.07
CA ALA A 26 -7.95 -5.16 -3.73
C ALA A 26 -8.79 -6.20 -2.97
N ARG A 27 -10.04 -6.42 -3.40
CA ARG A 27 -10.95 -7.40 -2.81
C ARG A 27 -10.77 -8.81 -3.38
N ASN A 28 -9.92 -9.00 -4.40
CA ASN A 28 -9.75 -10.29 -5.06
C ASN A 28 -8.94 -11.28 -4.21
N VAL A 29 -8.06 -10.80 -3.33
CA VAL A 29 -7.18 -11.64 -2.49
C VAL A 29 -7.27 -11.20 -1.03
N PRO A 30 -7.71 -12.07 -0.11
CA PRO A 30 -7.75 -11.75 1.32
C PRO A 30 -6.34 -11.70 1.91
N LEU A 31 -6.11 -10.82 2.89
CA LEU A 31 -4.87 -10.80 3.68
C LEU A 31 -4.75 -12.06 4.54
N GLN A 32 -3.53 -12.59 4.62
CA GLN A 32 -3.19 -13.79 5.39
C GLN A 32 -1.95 -13.56 6.24
N ALA A 33 -1.78 -14.38 7.27
CA ALA A 33 -0.59 -14.36 8.11
C ALA A 33 0.67 -14.55 7.25
N SER A 34 1.74 -13.85 7.63
CA SER A 34 3.05 -13.85 6.95
C SER A 34 3.13 -13.07 5.63
N MET A 35 2.07 -12.42 5.17
CA MET A 35 2.17 -11.44 4.10
C MET A 35 2.82 -10.15 4.62
N THR A 36 3.68 -9.53 3.80
CA THR A 36 4.29 -8.22 4.08
C THR A 36 3.64 -7.16 3.19
N VAL A 37 3.25 -6.03 3.78
CA VAL A 37 2.60 -4.89 3.13
C VAL A 37 3.09 -3.57 3.73
N THR A 38 2.91 -2.48 3.00
CA THR A 38 2.99 -1.12 3.52
C THR A 38 1.64 -0.62 4.06
N ASP A 39 1.71 0.35 4.95
CA ASP A 39 0.66 1.22 5.50
C ASP A 39 1.15 2.66 5.37
N GLU A 40 0.82 3.29 4.25
CA GLU A 40 1.35 4.57 3.78
C GLU A 40 0.29 5.65 3.50
N PRO A 41 -0.62 5.99 4.45
CA PRO A 41 -1.54 7.10 4.28
C PRO A 41 -0.83 8.42 3.99
N GLY A 42 -1.45 9.25 3.15
CA GLY A 42 -0.91 10.57 2.79
C GLY A 42 -1.99 11.64 2.61
N TYR A 43 -1.57 12.88 2.88
CA TYR A 43 -2.30 14.13 2.67
C TYR A 43 -1.38 15.12 1.95
N TYR A 44 -1.90 15.82 0.96
CA TYR A 44 -1.13 16.79 0.17
C TYR A 44 -1.97 18.06 -0.01
N GLU A 45 -1.42 19.19 0.41
CA GLU A 45 -2.01 20.53 0.27
C GLU A 45 -1.30 21.28 -0.88
N ASP A 46 -2.04 21.60 -1.93
CA ASP A 46 -1.49 22.20 -3.14
C ASP A 46 -0.85 23.57 -2.85
N GLY A 47 0.41 23.73 -3.29
CA GLY A 47 1.17 24.96 -3.09
C GLY A 47 1.66 25.21 -1.67
N ASN A 48 1.48 24.24 -0.75
CA ASN A 48 1.89 24.40 0.65
C ASN A 48 2.77 23.22 1.11
N PHE A 49 2.19 22.19 1.72
CA PHE A 49 2.94 21.05 2.29
C PHE A 49 2.29 19.71 1.94
N GLY A 50 3.06 18.64 2.12
CA GLY A 50 2.58 17.27 2.01
C GLY A 50 3.07 16.42 3.19
N ILE A 51 2.27 15.44 3.56
CA ILE A 51 2.55 14.48 4.64
C ILE A 51 2.19 13.10 4.09
N ARG A 52 3.05 12.11 4.31
CA ARG A 52 2.75 10.68 4.15
C ARG A 52 3.46 9.97 5.29
N LEU A 53 2.83 9.00 5.94
CA LEU A 53 3.53 8.18 6.93
C LEU A 53 3.29 6.72 6.61
N GLU A 54 4.39 6.02 6.38
CA GLU A 54 4.57 4.71 5.73
C GLU A 54 5.21 3.73 6.72
N ASN A 55 4.64 2.52 6.83
CA ASN A 55 5.33 1.31 7.29
C ASN A 55 4.81 0.11 6.51
#